data_AF-A0A8H4PCM6-F1
#
_entry.id   AF-A0A8H4PCM6-F1
#
_cell.length_a   1.000
_cell.length_b   1.000
_cell.length_c   1.000
_cell.angle_alpha   90.00
_cell.angle_beta   90.00
_cell.angle_gamma   90.00
#
_symmetry.space_group_name_H-M   'P 1'
#
loop_
_entity.id
_entity.type
_entity.pdbx_description
1 polymer ?
#
loop_
_entity_poly.entity_id
_entity_poly.type
_entity_poly.pdbx_seq_one_letter_code
_entity_poly.pdbx_strand_id
1 'polypeptide(L)'
;MKPTVAFAPGAWHTADCFDVVQNTPPARGWLTETAEYPSVGAERLTRRLADDANAVRATVNLCDTDANISRVITITKMPLRKQTEIEMHYEASQRRNR
;
A
#
# COMPACT_ATOMS: atom_id res chain seq x y z
N MET A 1 -2.95 0.05 25.98
CA MET A 1 -1.91 0.65 25.11
C MET A 1 -2.59 1.29 23.90
N LYS A 2 -1.93 2.24 23.22
CA LYS A 2 -2.46 2.85 21.99
C LYS A 2 -1.93 2.05 20.78
N PRO A 3 -2.76 1.80 19.75
CA PRO A 3 -2.35 1.00 18.61
C PRO A 3 -1.29 1.72 17.76
N THR A 4 -0.49 0.92 17.05
CA THR A 4 0.31 1.38 15.93
C THR A 4 -0.48 1.13 14.63
N VAL A 5 -0.47 2.11 13.74
CA VAL A 5 -1.14 2.05 12.43
C VAL A 5 -0.12 1.73 11.36
N ALA A 6 -0.34 0.68 10.57
CA ALA A 6 0.46 0.40 9.39
C ALA A 6 -0.23 0.97 8.15
N PHE A 7 0.45 1.81 7.38
CA PHE A 7 0.03 2.32 6.10
C PHE A 7 0.68 1.55 4.97
N ALA A 8 -0.14 1.12 4.00
CA ALA A 8 0.32 0.39 2.82
C ALA A 8 -0.23 1.08 1.56
N PRO A 9 0.62 1.66 0.70
CA PRO A 9 0.17 2.34 -0.50
C PRO A 9 -0.65 1.44 -1.43
N GLY A 10 -1.63 2.02 -2.11
CA GLY A 10 -2.32 1.37 -3.22
C GLY A 10 -1.51 1.43 -4.52
N ALA A 11 -2.01 0.76 -5.56
CA ALA A 11 -1.39 0.81 -6.89
C ALA A 11 -1.20 2.26 -7.38
N TRP A 12 -0.08 2.51 -8.05
CA TRP A 12 0.33 3.82 -8.59
C TRP A 12 0.51 4.95 -7.56
N HIS A 13 0.69 4.61 -6.28
CA HIS A 13 1.03 5.56 -5.22
C HIS A 13 2.39 5.22 -4.61
N THR A 14 3.06 6.26 -4.14
CA THR A 14 4.18 6.19 -3.19
C THR A 14 3.66 6.42 -1.77
N ALA A 15 4.53 6.26 -0.76
CA ALA A 15 4.15 6.46 0.65
C ALA A 15 3.65 7.88 0.98
N ASP A 16 4.08 8.88 0.21
CA ASP A 16 3.64 10.28 0.31
C ASP A 16 2.12 10.47 0.16
N CYS A 17 1.39 9.48 -0.38
CA CYS A 17 -0.07 9.55 -0.46
C CYS A 17 -0.76 9.63 0.92
N PHE A 18 -0.03 9.32 2.00
CA PHE A 18 -0.50 9.43 3.38
C PHE A 18 -0.19 10.77 4.06
N ASP A 19 0.51 11.71 3.42
CA ASP A 19 0.85 13.02 4.01
C ASP A 19 -0.39 13.76 4.50
N VAL A 20 -1.52 13.61 3.81
CA VAL A 20 -2.81 14.22 4.16
C VAL A 20 -3.39 13.69 5.48
N VAL A 21 -3.02 12.48 5.91
CA VAL A 21 -3.47 11.86 7.16
C VAL A 21 -2.38 11.74 8.22
N GLN A 22 -1.12 12.07 7.91
CA GLN A 22 0.03 11.84 8.78
C GLN A 22 -0.11 12.43 10.19
N ASN A 23 -0.82 13.56 10.32
CA ASN A 23 -0.98 14.27 11.60
C ASN A 23 -2.13 13.70 12.45
N THR A 24 -3.03 12.90 11.88
CA THR A 24 -4.25 12.44 12.57
C THR A 24 -3.97 11.35 13.61
N PRO A 25 -3.23 10.27 13.30
CA PRO A 25 -2.91 9.25 14.31
C PRO A 25 -2.04 9.79 15.46
N PRO A 26 -0.96 10.57 15.23
CA PRO A 26 -0.17 11.16 16.31
C PRO A 26 -0.97 12.07 17.23
N ALA A 27 -1.93 12.84 16.70
CA ALA A 27 -2.84 13.66 17.52
C ALA A 27 -3.71 12.81 18.47
N ARG A 28 -3.94 11.53 18.14
CA ARG A 28 -4.62 10.54 19.01
C ARG A 28 -3.62 9.76 19.88
N GLY A 29 -2.33 10.04 19.77
CA GLY A 29 -1.20 9.33 20.39
C GLY A 29 -0.97 7.92 19.82
N TRP A 30 -1.40 7.67 18.59
CA TRP A 30 -1.13 6.43 17.88
C TRP A 30 0.18 6.59 17.10
N LEU A 31 1.01 5.55 17.12
CA LEU A 31 2.21 5.48 16.29
C LEU A 31 1.82 5.05 14.87
N THR A 32 2.68 5.34 13.90
CA THR A 32 2.44 5.03 12.48
C THR A 32 3.69 4.48 11.84
N GLU A 33 3.53 3.46 11.01
CA GLU A 33 4.56 2.91 10.15
C GLU A 33 4.02 2.88 8.71
N THR A 34 4.86 3.16 7.72
CA THR A 34 4.43 3.17 6.31
C THR A 34 5.31 2.24 5.48
N ALA A 35 4.69 1.39 4.68
CA ALA A 35 5.41 0.49 3.78
C ALA A 35 5.84 1.24 2.52
N GLU A 36 7.13 1.14 2.19
CA GLU A 36 7.66 1.51 0.89
C GLU A 36 7.75 0.26 0.01
N TYR A 37 7.27 0.36 -1.23
CA TYR A 37 7.23 -0.77 -2.15
C TYR A 37 8.48 -0.79 -3.02
N PRO A 38 9.38 -1.79 -2.88
CA PRO A 38 10.60 -1.86 -3.67
C PRO A 38 10.38 -1.86 -5.18
N SER A 39 9.20 -2.30 -5.66
CA SER A 39 8.87 -2.26 -7.07
C SER A 39 8.58 -0.87 -7.62
N VAL A 40 8.19 0.09 -6.76
CA VAL A 40 7.84 1.45 -7.16
C VAL A 40 9.13 2.25 -7.40
N GLY A 41 9.27 2.83 -8.60
CA GLY A 41 10.44 3.62 -8.98
C GLY A 41 11.71 2.80 -9.27
N ALA A 42 11.62 1.46 -9.30
CA ALA A 42 12.77 0.62 -9.62
C ALA A 42 13.25 0.85 -11.07
N GLU A 43 14.52 1.24 -11.22
CA GLU A 43 15.16 1.48 -12.53
C GLU A 43 15.13 0.24 -13.45
N ARG A 44 15.10 -0.95 -12.84
CA ARG A 44 14.97 -2.24 -13.55
C ARG A 44 13.80 -3.03 -12.96
N LEU A 45 13.06 -3.72 -13.82
CA LEU A 45 11.96 -4.65 -13.47
C LEU A 45 12.44 -5.94 -12.78
N THR A 46 13.40 -5.82 -11.86
CA THR A 46 13.94 -6.94 -11.08
C THR A 46 13.13 -7.20 -9.81
N ARG A 47 12.40 -6.20 -9.32
CA ARG A 47 11.54 -6.29 -8.14
C ARG A 47 10.17 -6.83 -8.51
N ARG A 48 9.65 -7.73 -7.69
CA ARG A 48 8.41 -8.47 -7.93
C ARG A 48 7.43 -8.24 -6.79
N LEU A 49 6.19 -8.66 -7.01
CA LEU A 49 5.13 -8.62 -5.99
C LEU A 49 5.55 -9.23 -4.64
N ALA A 50 6.38 -10.27 -4.65
CA ALA A 50 6.89 -10.89 -3.43
C ALA A 50 7.76 -9.92 -2.60
N ASP A 51 8.51 -9.02 -3.24
CA ASP A 51 9.32 -8.02 -2.56
C ASP A 51 8.43 -6.99 -1.85
N ASP A 52 7.37 -6.52 -2.52
CA ASP A 52 6.40 -5.58 -1.94
C ASP A 52 5.61 -6.24 -0.80
N ALA A 53 5.21 -7.51 -0.96
CA ALA A 53 4.54 -8.27 0.09
C ALA A 53 5.44 -8.47 1.32
N ASN A 54 6.73 -8.68 1.13
CA ASN A 54 7.71 -8.76 2.21
C ASN A 54 7.88 -7.41 2.91
N ALA A 55 7.88 -6.30 2.16
CA ALA A 55 7.93 -4.95 2.74
C ALA A 55 6.69 -4.68 3.62
N VAL A 56 5.48 -4.98 3.13
CA VAL A 56 4.24 -4.86 3.92
C VAL A 56 4.31 -5.72 5.19
N ARG A 57 4.79 -6.97 5.07
CA ARG A 57 4.93 -7.86 6.23
C ARG A 57 5.89 -7.30 7.26
N ALA A 58 7.03 -6.76 6.84
CA ALA A 58 7.99 -6.13 7.74
C ALA A 58 7.36 -4.93 8.48
N THR A 59 6.65 -4.06 7.77
CA THR A 59 5.90 -2.93 8.36
C THR A 59 4.86 -3.40 9.38
N VAL A 60 4.09 -4.45 9.07
CA VAL A 60 3.11 -5.01 10.01
C VAL A 60 3.80 -5.56 11.27
N ASN A 61 4.93 -6.23 11.12
CA ASN A 61 5.68 -6.77 12.26
C ASN A 61 6.25 -5.67 13.17
N LEU A 62 6.56 -4.48 12.64
CA LEU A 62 6.94 -3.32 13.47
C LEU A 62 5.77 -2.81 14.33
N CYS A 63 4.54 -2.99 13.85
CA CYS A 63 3.33 -2.62 14.56
C CYS A 63 2.84 -3.69 15.55
N ASP A 64 3.15 -4.96 15.27
CA ASP A 64 2.69 -6.12 16.02
C ASP A 64 3.57 -6.38 17.24
N THR A 65 3.24 -5.71 18.34
CA THR A 65 3.82 -5.94 19.67
C THR A 65 2.83 -6.74 20.52
N ASP A 66 3.30 -7.59 21.44
CA ASP A 66 2.55 -8.59 22.25
C ASP A 66 1.22 -8.15 22.93
N ALA A 67 0.87 -6.85 22.91
CA ALA A 67 -0.36 -6.29 23.47
C ALA A 67 -1.11 -5.28 22.57
N ASN A 68 -0.68 -5.06 21.31
CA ASN A 68 -1.29 -4.08 20.41
C ASN A 68 -1.94 -4.73 19.20
N ILE A 69 -3.23 -4.43 18.99
CA ILE A 69 -3.90 -4.73 17.72
C ILE A 69 -3.37 -3.74 16.67
N SER A 70 -2.53 -4.24 15.76
CA SER A 70 -2.12 -3.52 14.56
C SER A 70 -3.36 -3.21 13.70
N ARG A 71 -3.62 -1.93 13.44
CA ARG A 71 -4.63 -1.53 12.43
C ARG A 71 -3.91 -1.23 11.12
N VAL A 72 -4.11 -2.08 10.12
CA VAL A 72 -3.61 -1.84 8.77
C VAL A 72 -4.62 -0.95 8.05
N ILE A 73 -4.19 0.22 7.61
CA ILE A 73 -4.97 1.12 6.77
C ILE A 73 -4.35 1.12 5.38
N THR A 74 -5.05 0.49 4.44
CA THR A 74 -4.69 0.52 3.02
C THR A 74 -5.51 1.60 2.35
N ILE A 75 -4.87 2.59 1.73
CA ILE A 75 -5.55 3.56 0.86
C ILE A 75 -5.25 3.19 -0.58
N THR A 76 -6.24 2.56 -1.22
CA THR A 76 -6.24 2.35 -2.67
C THR A 76 -7.16 3.40 -3.28
N LYS A 77 -6.62 4.41 -3.95
CA LYS A 77 -7.45 5.33 -4.73
C LYS A 77 -7.14 5.19 -6.22
N MET A 78 -7.95 4.43 -6.96
CA MET A 78 -7.96 4.55 -8.41
C MET A 78 -8.72 5.84 -8.80
N PRO A 79 -8.14 6.73 -9.62
CA PRO A 79 -8.95 7.71 -10.33
C PRO A 79 -9.82 6.95 -11.36
N LEU A 80 -11.15 7.13 -11.28
CA LEU A 80 -12.17 6.41 -12.05
C LEU A 80 -11.83 6.22 -13.54
N ARG A 81 -11.21 7.23 -14.18
CA ARG A 81 -10.86 7.18 -15.61
C ARG A 81 -9.84 6.09 -15.98
N LYS A 82 -8.88 5.79 -15.11
CA LYS A 82 -7.86 4.76 -15.37
C LYS A 82 -8.37 3.34 -15.12
N GLN A 83 -9.45 3.20 -14.33
CA GLN A 83 -10.07 1.90 -14.07
C GLN A 83 -10.74 1.36 -15.34
N THR A 84 -11.44 2.24 -16.05
CA THR A 84 -12.10 1.92 -17.32
C THR A 84 -11.10 1.53 -18.42
N GLU A 85 -9.94 2.19 -18.52
CA GLU A 85 -8.91 1.86 -19.52
C GLU A 85 -8.25 0.50 -19.26
N ILE A 86 -7.98 0.17 -17.99
CA ILE A 86 -7.38 -1.11 -17.61
C ILE A 86 -8.38 -2.26 -17.82
N GLU A 87 -9.64 -2.06 -17.47
CA GLU A 87 -10.71 -3.03 -17.76
C GLU A 87 -10.85 -3.28 -19.26
N MET A 88 -10.85 -2.21 -20.08
CA MET A 88 -10.88 -2.35 -21.54
C MET A 88 -9.66 -3.11 -22.09
N HIS A 89 -8.46 -2.84 -21.60
CA HIS A 89 -7.26 -3.53 -22.06
C HIS A 89 -7.19 -4.99 -21.59
N TYR A 90 -7.70 -5.29 -20.39
CA TYR A 90 -7.82 -6.65 -19.90
C TYR A 90 -8.88 -7.44 -20.69
N GLU A 91 -10.06 -6.88 -20.94
CA GLU A 91 -11.06 -7.54 -21.80
C GLU A 91 -10.55 -7.77 -23.23
N ALA A 92 -9.82 -6.79 -23.77
CA ALA A 92 -9.20 -6.92 -25.09
C ALA A 92 -8.08 -7.97 -25.13
N SER A 93 -7.41 -8.27 -24.02
CA SER A 93 -6.44 -9.36 -23.94
C SER A 93 -7.13 -10.72 -23.80
N GLN A 94 -8.22 -10.80 -23.03
CA GLN A 94 -9.03 -12.02 -22.88
C GLN A 94 -9.72 -12.43 -24.19
N ARG A 95 -10.18 -11.46 -25.00
CA ARG A 95 -10.77 -11.73 -26.33
C ARG A 95 -9.74 -12.18 -27.36
N ARG A 96 -8.47 -11.79 -27.23
CA ARG A 96 -7.38 -12.22 -28.12
C ARG A 96 -6.86 -13.63 -27.81
N ASN A 97 -7.17 -14.15 -26.63
CA ASN A 97 -6.77 -15.49 -26.17
C ASN A 97 -7.92 -16.52 -26.22
N ARG A 98 -9.04 -16.20 -26.88
CA ARG A 98 -10.12 -17.13 -27.24
C ARG A 98 -10.17 -17.32 -28.74
#